data_AF-A0A941UKR5-F1
#
_entry.id   AF-A0A941UKR5-F1
#
_cell.length_a   1.000
_cell.length_b   1.000
_cell.length_c   1.000
_cell.angle_alpha   90.00
_cell.angle_beta   90.00
_cell.angle_gamma   90.00
#
_symmetry.space_group_name_H-M   'P 1'
#
loop_
_entity.id
_entity.type
_entity.pdbx_description
1 polymer ?
#
loop_
_entity_poly.entity_id
_entity_poly.type
_entity_poly.pdbx_seq_one_letter_code
_entity_poly.pdbx_strand_id
1 'polypeptide(L)'
;MYGLAGLRIGYGIGRKDIIAEMNKLRPPFNTSSVAQKAALWALQDEEHLQRTREINEQGKTYLYKELDSIGMKYVPTEANFIFMPLE
;
A
#
# COMPACT_ATOMS: atom_id res chain seq x y z
N MET A 1 -2.67 -5.38 -0.01
CA MET A 1 -3.75 -4.55 0.57
C MET A 1 -4.94 -4.57 -0.36
N TYR A 2 -5.08 -3.64 -1.33
CA TYR A 2 -6.26 -3.56 -2.21
C TYR A 2 -6.10 -4.16 -3.61
N GLY A 3 -4.89 -4.58 -4.02
CA GLY A 3 -4.67 -5.20 -5.34
C GLY A 3 -4.78 -4.27 -6.56
N LEU A 4 -4.91 -2.95 -6.37
CA LEU A 4 -5.20 -1.99 -7.45
C LEU A 4 -3.97 -1.31 -8.07
N ALA A 5 -2.77 -1.89 -7.94
CA ALA A 5 -1.53 -1.23 -8.38
C ALA A 5 -1.56 -0.81 -9.85
N GLY A 6 -2.14 -1.65 -10.73
CA GLY A 6 -2.27 -1.35 -12.17
C GLY A 6 -3.31 -0.27 -12.52
N LEU A 7 -4.28 0.01 -11.63
CA LEU A 7 -5.35 1.00 -11.91
C LEU A 7 -4.97 2.44 -11.53
N ARG A 8 -3.84 2.62 -10.84
CA ARG A 8 -3.28 3.95 -10.50
C ARG A 8 -4.26 4.87 -9.77
N ILE A 9 -4.96 4.33 -8.77
CA ILE A 9 -5.90 5.09 -7.94
C ILE A 9 -5.30 5.35 -6.55
N GLY A 10 -5.48 6.57 -6.05
CA GLY A 10 -5.05 7.01 -4.73
C GLY A 10 -5.82 8.24 -4.28
N TYR A 11 -5.68 8.59 -3.00
CA TYR A 11 -6.33 9.76 -2.41
C TYR A 11 -5.38 10.47 -1.44
N GLY A 12 -5.66 11.73 -1.13
CA GLY A 12 -4.97 12.51 -0.11
C GLY A 12 -5.98 13.07 0.90
N ILE A 13 -5.57 13.17 2.16
CA ILE A 13 -6.35 13.77 3.24
C ILE A 13 -5.55 14.97 3.77
N GLY A 14 -6.19 16.11 3.91
CA GLY A 14 -5.54 17.33 4.36
C GLY A 14 -6.53 18.44 4.69
N ARG A 15 -6.02 19.59 5.15
CA ARG A 15 -6.86 20.76 5.42
C ARG A 15 -7.54 21.24 4.14
N LYS A 16 -8.77 21.74 4.29
CA LYS A 16 -9.63 22.17 3.17
C LYS A 16 -8.95 23.20 2.27
N ASP A 17 -8.23 24.16 2.85
CA ASP A 17 -7.48 25.19 2.12
C ASP A 17 -6.36 24.59 1.26
N ILE A 18 -5.58 23.65 1.80
CA ILE A 18 -4.53 22.96 1.05
C ILE A 18 -5.12 22.12 -0.09
N ILE A 19 -6.18 21.35 0.18
CA ILE A 19 -6.84 20.51 -0.82
C ILE A 19 -7.45 21.37 -1.94
N ALA A 20 -7.97 22.55 -1.62
CA ALA A 20 -8.49 23.49 -2.62
C ALA A 20 -7.39 23.96 -3.58
N GLU A 21 -6.20 24.31 -3.08
CA GLU A 21 -5.06 24.68 -3.94
C GLU A 21 -4.55 23.50 -4.78
N MET A 22 -4.45 22.30 -4.20
CA MET A 22 -4.07 21.10 -4.94
C MET A 22 -5.04 20.77 -6.08
N ASN A 23 -6.35 20.97 -5.86
CA ASN A 23 -7.37 20.74 -6.88
C ASN A 23 -7.26 21.68 -8.09
N LYS A 24 -6.66 22.87 -7.93
CA LYS A 24 -6.39 23.79 -9.05
C LYS A 24 -5.23 23.32 -9.92
N LEU A 25 -4.26 22.62 -9.33
CA LEU A 25 -3.04 22.17 -10.02
C LEU A 25 -3.21 20.82 -10.71
N ARG A 26 -4.01 19.91 -10.13
CA ARG A 26 -4.20 18.58 -10.73
C ARG A 26 -5.08 18.66 -11.99
N PRO A 27 -4.87 17.76 -12.98
CA PRO A 27 -5.79 17.66 -14.10
C PRO A 27 -7.23 17.37 -13.64
N PRO A 28 -8.25 17.96 -14.28
CA PRO A 28 -9.65 17.74 -13.94
C PRO A 28 -10.05 16.25 -13.97
N PHE A 29 -9.51 15.51 -14.95
CA PHE A 29 -9.74 14.09 -15.16
C PHE A 29 -8.43 13.30 -15.00
N ASN A 30 -7.94 13.18 -13.77
CA ASN A 30 -6.68 12.51 -13.46
C ASN A 30 -6.82 11.01 -13.10
N THR A 31 -8.04 10.46 -13.08
CA THR A 31 -8.33 9.05 -12.77
C THR A 31 -9.46 8.53 -13.66
N SER A 32 -9.43 7.25 -14.02
CA SER A 32 -10.45 6.65 -14.90
C SER A 32 -11.71 6.23 -14.12
N SER A 33 -12.85 6.17 -14.81
CA SER A 33 -14.12 5.71 -14.22
C SER A 33 -14.04 4.26 -13.72
N VAL A 34 -13.28 3.40 -14.40
CA VAL A 34 -13.01 2.02 -13.98
C VAL A 34 -12.22 2.00 -12.68
N ALA A 35 -11.16 2.82 -12.57
CA ALA A 35 -10.34 2.89 -11.36
C ALA A 35 -11.14 3.42 -10.16
N GLN A 36 -11.99 4.43 -10.36
CA GLN A 36 -12.87 4.96 -9.32
C GLN A 36 -13.87 3.91 -8.81
N LYS A 37 -14.53 3.17 -9.72
CA LYS A 37 -15.44 2.08 -9.34
C LYS A 37 -14.71 0.99 -8.58
N ALA A 38 -13.57 0.52 -9.09
CA ALA A 38 -12.78 -0.52 -8.43
C ALA A 38 -12.34 -0.11 -7.02
N ALA A 39 -11.96 1.15 -6.80
CA ALA A 39 -11.60 1.66 -5.49
C ALA A 39 -12.77 1.64 -4.50
N LEU A 40 -13.99 2.01 -4.94
CA LEU A 40 -15.18 1.95 -4.08
C LEU A 40 -15.50 0.52 -3.65
N TRP A 41 -15.41 -0.45 -4.55
CA TRP A 41 -15.60 -1.87 -4.20
C TRP A 41 -14.49 -2.37 -3.28
N ALA A 42 -13.23 -2.04 -3.57
CA ALA A 42 -12.10 -2.46 -2.74
C ALA A 42 -12.13 -1.88 -1.32
N LEU A 43 -12.76 -0.72 -1.12
CA LEU A 43 -12.97 -0.14 0.21
C LEU A 43 -14.02 -0.89 1.04
N GLN A 44 -14.91 -1.66 0.42
CA GLN A 44 -15.96 -2.43 1.08
C GLN A 44 -15.54 -3.88 1.36
N ASP A 45 -14.49 -4.37 0.69
CA ASP A 45 -14.00 -5.74 0.81
C ASP A 45 -13.02 -5.88 1.99
N GLU A 46 -13.58 -5.89 3.20
CA GLU A 46 -12.81 -6.05 4.44
C GLU A 46 -12.16 -7.44 4.55
N GLU A 47 -12.78 -8.48 3.99
CA GLU A 47 -12.26 -9.86 4.01
C GLU A 47 -10.95 -9.95 3.22
N HIS A 48 -10.92 -9.46 1.99
CA HIS A 48 -9.72 -9.43 1.17
C HIS A 48 -8.60 -8.63 1.85
N LEU A 49 -8.95 -7.49 2.46
CA LEU A 49 -8.00 -6.63 3.15
C LEU A 49 -7.36 -7.35 4.33
N GLN A 50 -8.17 -7.98 5.18
CA GLN A 50 -7.71 -8.71 6.35
C GLN A 50 -6.84 -9.90 5.95
N ARG A 51 -7.32 -10.74 5.02
CA ARG A 51 -6.57 -11.88 4.49
C ARG A 51 -5.22 -11.46 3.91
N THR A 52 -5.18 -10.38 3.14
CA THR A 52 -3.92 -9.92 2.52
C THR A 52 -2.93 -9.39 3.57
N ARG A 53 -3.41 -8.74 4.63
CA ARG A 53 -2.56 -8.30 5.75
C ARG A 53 -1.97 -9.51 6.48
N GLU A 54 -2.80 -10.49 6.80
CA GLU A 54 -2.36 -11.71 7.50
C GLU A 54 -1.29 -12.46 6.71
N ILE A 55 -1.50 -12.67 5.40
CA ILE A 55 -0.51 -13.32 4.54
C ILE A 55 0.82 -12.55 4.51
N ASN A 56 0.76 -11.22 4.40
CA ASN A 56 1.97 -10.39 4.40
C ASN A 56 2.72 -10.49 5.73
N GLU A 57 2.02 -10.44 6.86
CA GLU A 57 2.65 -10.52 8.19
C GLU A 57 3.23 -11.91 8.47
N GLN A 58 2.52 -12.98 8.06
CA GLN A 58 3.03 -14.35 8.13
C GLN A 58 4.30 -14.50 7.30
N GLY A 59 4.30 -14.00 6.05
CA GLY A 59 5.47 -14.03 5.17
C GLY A 59 6.65 -13.23 5.74
N LYS A 60 6.39 -12.03 6.27
CA LYS A 60 7.42 -11.17 6.89
C LYS A 60 8.04 -11.85 8.11
N THR A 61 7.20 -12.42 8.99
CA THR A 61 7.65 -13.14 10.19
C THR A 61 8.51 -14.36 9.84
N TYR A 62 8.07 -15.13 8.83
CA TYR A 62 8.84 -16.25 8.32
C TYR A 62 10.20 -15.80 7.79
N LEU A 63 10.23 -14.76 6.94
CA LEU A 63 11.48 -14.26 6.38
C LEU A 63 12.44 -13.71 7.44
N TYR A 64 11.96 -12.98 8.45
CA TYR A 64 12.82 -12.53 9.54
C TYR A 64 13.51 -13.69 10.26
N LYS A 65 12.74 -14.73 10.61
CA LYS A 65 13.31 -15.93 11.24
C LYS A 65 14.38 -16.58 10.37
N GLU A 66 14.14 -16.72 9.07
CA GLU A 66 15.09 -17.37 8.16
C GLU A 66 16.32 -16.47 7.90
N LEU A 67 16.16 -15.16 7.83
CA LEU A 67 17.27 -14.22 7.69
C LEU A 67 18.15 -14.20 8.95
N ASP A 68 17.54 -14.24 10.13
CA ASP A 68 18.25 -14.36 11.41
C ASP A 68 19.04 -15.67 11.47
N SER A 69 18.47 -16.79 10.99
CA SER A 69 19.12 -18.11 11.03
C SER A 69 20.40 -18.18 10.20
N ILE A 70 20.49 -17.38 9.13
CA ILE A 70 21.67 -17.27 8.25
C ILE A 70 22.56 -16.07 8.59
N GLY A 71 22.24 -15.31 9.64
CA GLY A 71 23.01 -14.13 10.06
C GLY A 71 22.95 -12.95 9.09
N MET A 72 21.92 -12.87 8.26
CA MET A 72 21.75 -11.78 7.30
C MET A 72 21.19 -10.53 7.97
N LYS A 73 21.83 -9.38 7.75
CA LYS A 73 21.34 -8.10 8.29
C LYS A 73 20.14 -7.60 7.49
N TYR A 74 19.16 -7.05 8.19
CA TYR A 74 18.01 -6.35 7.61
C TYR A 74 17.52 -5.26 8.57
N VAL A 75 16.65 -4.39 8.06
CA VAL A 75 15.94 -3.39 8.87
C VAL A 75 14.52 -3.88 9.14
N PRO A 76 14.04 -3.90 10.40
CA PRO A 76 12.64 -4.18 10.71
C PRO A 76 11.70 -3.19 10.01
N THR A 77 10.62 -3.69 9.43
CA THR A 77 9.69 -2.90 8.61
C THR A 77 8.23 -3.10 9.02
N GLU A 78 7.48 -2.00 8.98
CA GLU A 78 6.01 -1.98 9.08
C GLU A 78 5.34 -2.06 7.69
N ALA A 79 6.14 -2.35 6.66
CA ALA A 79 5.73 -2.40 5.26
C ALA A 79 5.60 -3.85 4.77
N ASN A 80 5.17 -4.00 3.52
CA ASN A 80 5.04 -5.30 2.85
C ASN A 80 6.33 -5.75 2.13
N PHE A 81 7.48 -5.30 2.61
CA PHE A 81 8.81 -5.66 2.09
C PHE A 81 9.84 -5.55 3.21
N ILE A 82 10.99 -6.21 3.03
CA ILE A 82 12.12 -6.15 3.97
C ILE A 82 13.27 -5.45 3.24
N PHE A 83 13.88 -4.46 3.88
CA PHE A 83 15.07 -3.81 3.37
C PHE A 83 16.33 -4.52 3.89
N MET A 84 17.19 -4.95 2.98
CA MET A 84 18.45 -5.63 3.28
C MET A 84 19.61 -4.81 2.72
N PRO A 85 20.44 -4.19 3.57
CA PRO A 85 21.65 -3.53 3.11
C PRO A 85 22.68 -4.56 2.62
N LEU A 86 23.34 -4.25 1.51
CA LEU A 86 24.50 -5.00 1.03
C LEU A 86 25.75 -4.29 1.58
N GLU A 87 26.33 -4.86 2.64
CA GLU A 87 27.63 -4.47 3.20
C GLU A 87 28.61 -5.65 3.10
#